data_AF-A0A139X1Z2-F1
#
_entry.id   AF-A0A139X1Z2-F1
#
_cell.length_a   1.000
_cell.length_b   1.000
_cell.length_c   1.000
_cell.angle_alpha   90.00
_cell.angle_beta   90.00
_cell.angle_gamma   90.00
#
_symmetry.space_group_name_H-M   'P 1'
#
loop_
_entity.id
_entity.type
_entity.pdbx_description
1 polymer ?
#
loop_
_entity_poly.entity_id
_entity_poly.type
_entity_poly.pdbx_seq_one_letter_code
_entity_poly.pdbx_strand_id
1 'polypeptide(L)'
;MLIQSKSVAEPFTNLLIDPEHQEVIAKIARKYTRGTSTSWEDAAQTAIMKVYETLNAGKFRQGGITEFQRWAIVVARYEIINFVRKERLRNCQSLDAIIAGTDFSLVDTIADEFNLLETIARADLIIKATEAIVSLDSRNSDRGYLKLWQLMVEGKNQTQQAVDLGISQGEVSKRWKELVGRVAIELGLLEPLAVKQEQQNSKLKETRRRSKAKW
;
A
#
# COMPACT_ATOMS: atom_id res chain seq x y z
N MET A 1 28.32 20.78 26.36
CA MET A 1 27.07 20.90 27.14
C MET A 1 25.92 21.11 26.18
N LEU A 2 25.21 20.02 25.84
CA LEU A 2 23.96 20.10 25.09
C LEU A 2 22.88 20.53 26.07
N ILE A 3 22.42 21.78 25.95
CA ILE A 3 21.23 22.25 26.66
C ILE A 3 20.06 21.47 26.06
N GLN A 4 19.61 20.44 26.78
CA GLN A 4 18.33 19.82 26.52
C GLN A 4 17.27 20.92 26.66
N SER A 5 16.74 21.39 25.54
CA SER A 5 15.55 22.24 25.55
C SER A 5 14.45 21.42 26.21
N LYS A 6 14.11 21.74 27.47
CA LYS A 6 12.90 21.25 28.12
C LYS A 6 11.75 21.45 27.14
N SER A 7 11.09 20.35 26.80
CA SER A 7 9.96 20.38 25.88
C SER A 7 8.93 21.37 26.42
N VAL A 8 8.65 22.42 25.65
CA VAL A 8 7.60 23.41 25.96
C VAL A 8 6.24 22.71 26.18
N ALA A 9 6.08 21.47 25.72
CA ALA A 9 4.84 20.70 25.83
C ALA A 9 4.47 20.26 27.26
N GLU A 10 5.43 19.96 28.14
CA GLU A 10 5.13 19.39 29.48
C GLU A 10 4.14 20.24 30.32
N PRO A 11 4.31 21.56 30.50
CA PRO A 11 3.35 22.36 31.28
C PRO A 11 1.97 22.47 30.64
N PHE A 12 1.87 22.37 29.31
CA PHE A 12 0.61 22.50 28.58
C PHE A 12 -0.18 21.19 28.50
N THR A 13 0.48 20.02 28.66
CA THR A 13 -0.23 18.73 28.73
C THR A 13 -1.14 18.62 29.94
N ASN A 14 -0.71 19.13 31.10
CA ASN A 14 -1.53 19.17 32.31
C ASN A 14 -2.77 20.06 32.13
N LEU A 15 -2.68 21.10 31.29
CA LEU A 15 -3.81 21.98 30.97
C LEU A 15 -4.82 21.37 29.99
N LEU A 16 -4.44 20.32 29.25
CA LEU A 16 -5.38 19.55 28.40
C LEU A 16 -6.21 18.55 29.21
N ILE A 17 -5.70 18.17 30.40
CA ILE A 17 -6.37 17.27 31.34
C ILE A 17 -7.29 18.04 32.30
N ASP A 18 -7.18 19.38 32.31
CA ASP A 18 -8.00 20.25 33.13
C ASP A 18 -9.52 20.03 32.86
N PRO A 19 -10.33 19.77 33.91
CA PRO A 19 -11.73 19.43 33.76
C PRO A 19 -12.56 20.56 33.13
N GLU A 20 -12.23 21.83 33.40
CA GLU A 20 -12.95 22.97 32.80
C GLU A 20 -12.71 23.03 31.28
N HIS A 21 -11.45 22.83 30.87
CA HIS A 21 -11.09 22.77 29.46
C HIS A 21 -11.76 21.59 28.73
N GLN A 22 -11.78 20.41 29.36
CA GLN A 22 -12.47 19.23 28.83
C GLN A 22 -13.97 19.44 28.72
N GLU A 23 -14.60 20.11 29.69
CA GLU A 23 -16.02 20.40 29.65
C GLU A 23 -16.39 21.33 28.48
N VAL A 24 -15.54 22.33 28.20
CA VAL A 24 -15.72 23.22 27.03
C VAL A 24 -15.63 22.42 25.73
N ILE A 25 -14.63 21.55 25.57
CA ILE A 25 -14.49 20.71 24.38
C ILE A 25 -15.69 19.76 24.26
N ALA A 26 -16.16 19.16 25.35
CA ALA A 26 -17.32 18.29 25.36
C ALA A 26 -18.61 19.03 24.95
N LYS A 27 -18.81 20.26 25.42
CA LYS A 27 -19.94 21.12 25.00
C LYS A 27 -19.90 21.40 23.50
N ILE A 28 -18.71 21.65 22.95
CA ILE A 28 -18.50 21.84 21.51
C ILE A 28 -18.82 20.55 20.75
N ALA A 29 -18.29 19.40 21.21
CA ALA A 29 -18.51 18.11 20.58
C ALA A 29 -20.01 17.78 20.50
N ARG A 30 -20.73 17.87 21.63
CA ARG A 30 -22.19 17.65 21.69
C ARG A 30 -22.97 18.56 20.75
N LYS A 31 -22.53 19.82 20.57
CA LYS A 31 -23.17 20.77 19.65
C LYS A 31 -23.04 20.32 18.19
N TYR A 32 -21.86 19.85 17.78
CA TYR A 32 -21.57 19.51 16.39
C TYR A 32 -21.92 18.07 16.00
N THR A 33 -22.04 17.15 16.95
CA THR A 33 -22.55 15.79 16.71
C THR A 33 -24.06 15.67 16.84
N ARG A 34 -24.75 16.72 17.29
CA ARG A 34 -26.22 16.70 17.44
C ARG A 34 -26.89 16.40 16.10
N GLY A 35 -27.67 15.32 16.06
CA GLY A 35 -28.38 14.89 14.85
C GLY A 35 -27.51 14.14 13.85
N THR A 36 -26.30 13.73 14.22
CA THR A 36 -25.48 12.78 13.46
C THR A 36 -25.42 11.44 14.18
N SER A 37 -25.00 10.39 13.48
CA SER A 37 -24.72 9.06 14.06
C SER A 37 -23.38 9.00 14.81
N THR A 38 -22.68 10.14 14.93
CA THR A 38 -21.33 10.22 15.47
C THR A 38 -21.38 10.40 16.99
N SER A 39 -20.62 9.57 17.71
CA SER A 39 -20.41 9.72 19.16
C SER A 39 -19.75 11.06 19.50
N TRP A 40 -20.27 11.77 20.50
CA TRP A 40 -19.68 13.05 20.93
C TRP A 40 -18.40 12.84 21.73
N GLU A 41 -18.29 11.70 22.42
CA GLU A 41 -17.11 11.25 23.13
C GLU A 41 -15.95 11.03 22.16
N ASP A 42 -16.19 10.34 21.04
CA ASP A 42 -15.17 10.06 20.02
C ASP A 42 -14.69 11.35 19.36
N ALA A 43 -15.63 12.26 19.06
CA ALA A 43 -15.31 13.56 18.51
C ALA A 43 -14.46 14.40 19.49
N ALA A 44 -14.78 14.37 20.78
CA ALA A 44 -14.02 15.07 21.81
C ALA A 44 -12.61 14.48 21.99
N GLN A 45 -12.47 13.16 22.06
CA GLN A 45 -11.18 12.47 22.18
C GLN A 45 -10.28 12.74 20.97
N THR A 46 -10.83 12.63 19.76
CA THR A 46 -10.11 12.92 18.50
C THR A 46 -9.58 14.36 18.51
N ALA A 47 -10.39 15.30 18.99
CA ALA A 47 -10.01 16.70 19.08
C ALA A 47 -8.89 16.96 20.10
N ILE A 48 -8.97 16.36 21.29
CA ILE A 48 -7.94 16.46 22.33
C ILE A 48 -6.62 15.88 21.82
N MET A 49 -6.66 14.70 21.18
CA MET A 49 -5.49 14.09 20.56
C MET A 49 -4.88 15.01 19.50
N LYS A 50 -5.71 15.68 18.69
CA LYS A 50 -5.22 16.63 17.68
C LYS A 50 -4.51 17.84 18.28
N VAL A 51 -5.05 18.38 19.37
CA VAL A 51 -4.43 19.49 20.09
C VAL A 51 -3.07 19.06 20.63
N TYR A 52 -2.97 17.85 21.20
CA TYR A 52 -1.72 17.27 21.67
C TYR A 52 -0.69 17.08 20.55
N GLU A 53 -1.09 16.49 19.41
CA GLU A 53 -0.21 16.33 18.23
C GLU A 53 0.33 17.67 17.73
N THR A 54 -0.55 18.67 17.62
CA THR A 54 -0.18 19.98 17.08
C THR A 54 0.69 20.78 18.05
N LEU A 55 0.50 20.60 19.36
CA LEU A 55 1.39 21.10 20.39
C LEU A 55 2.79 20.47 20.27
N ASN A 56 2.88 19.14 20.17
CA ASN A 56 4.16 18.43 20.00
C ASN A 56 4.87 18.80 18.68
N ALA A 57 4.11 19.11 17.63
CA ALA A 57 4.63 19.62 16.37
C ALA A 57 5.08 21.10 16.43
N GLY A 58 5.03 21.74 17.60
CA GLY A 58 5.46 23.14 17.80
C GLY A 58 4.58 24.16 17.08
N LYS A 59 3.30 23.85 16.86
CA LYS A 59 2.36 24.78 16.21
C LYS A 59 1.94 25.92 17.14
N PHE A 60 1.93 25.68 18.45
CA PHE A 60 1.82 26.73 19.46
C PHE A 60 3.24 27.18 19.85
N ARG A 61 3.60 28.43 19.52
CA ARG A 61 4.98 28.94 19.68
C ARG A 61 5.16 29.94 20.81
N GLN A 62 4.11 30.71 21.13
CA GLN A 62 4.18 31.79 22.11
C GLN A 62 2.79 32.05 22.69
N GLY A 63 2.76 32.34 24.00
CA GLY A 63 1.56 32.69 24.74
C GLY A 63 1.60 32.12 26.15
N GLY A 64 0.75 32.67 27.03
CA GLY A 64 0.50 32.12 28.35
C GLY A 64 -0.57 31.02 28.32
N ILE A 65 -1.03 30.65 29.51
CA ILE A 65 -2.03 29.60 29.72
C ILE A 65 -3.35 29.97 29.02
N THR A 66 -3.78 31.22 29.12
CA THR A 66 -5.03 31.71 28.53
C THR A 66 -4.99 31.69 27.00
N GLU A 67 -3.86 32.10 26.41
CA GLU A 67 -3.66 32.04 24.95
C GLU A 67 -3.62 30.59 24.45
N PHE A 68 -2.98 29.70 25.20
CA PHE A 68 -2.96 28.28 24.92
C PHE A 68 -4.37 27.68 24.94
N GLN A 69 -5.16 27.93 25.99
CA GLN A 69 -6.52 27.41 26.10
C GLN A 69 -7.42 27.90 24.95
N ARG A 70 -7.33 29.18 24.58
CA ARG A 70 -8.07 29.72 23.43
C ARG A 70 -7.64 29.05 22.12
N TRP A 71 -6.34 28.89 21.91
CA TRP A 71 -5.80 28.22 20.73
C TRP A 71 -6.25 26.75 20.66
N ALA A 72 -6.16 26.02 21.77
CA ALA A 72 -6.58 24.63 21.89
C ALA A 72 -8.07 24.46 21.58
N ILE A 73 -8.94 25.35 22.11
CA ILE A 73 -10.38 25.35 21.79
C ILE A 73 -10.63 25.53 20.29
N VAL A 74 -9.87 26.42 19.63
CA VAL A 74 -10.00 26.65 18.18
C VAL A 74 -9.61 25.40 17.40
N VAL A 75 -8.45 24.81 17.71
CA VAL A 75 -7.99 23.57 17.06
C VAL A 75 -8.99 22.44 17.28
N ALA A 76 -9.43 22.23 18.53
CA ALA A 76 -10.39 21.20 18.87
C ALA A 76 -11.72 21.37 18.11
N ARG A 77 -12.25 22.59 18.05
CA ARG A 77 -13.49 22.89 17.32
C ARG A 77 -13.37 22.53 15.84
N TYR A 78 -12.27 22.91 15.18
CA TYR A 78 -12.07 22.58 13.77
C TYR A 78 -11.92 21.07 13.56
N GLU A 79 -11.22 20.37 14.45
CA GLU A 79 -11.08 18.92 14.34
C GLU A 79 -12.42 18.20 14.54
N ILE A 80 -13.25 18.63 15.48
CA ILE A 80 -14.61 18.09 15.69
C ILE A 80 -15.43 18.23 14.40
N ILE A 81 -15.45 19.42 13.79
CA ILE A 81 -16.18 19.65 12.54
C ILE A 81 -15.64 18.75 11.42
N ASN A 82 -14.32 18.63 11.30
CA ASN A 82 -13.68 17.78 10.30
C ASN A 82 -13.99 16.30 10.52
N PHE A 83 -13.98 15.83 11.77
CA PHE A 83 -14.31 14.47 12.14
C PHE A 83 -15.75 14.12 11.77
N VAL A 84 -16.72 14.95 12.18
CA VAL A 84 -18.13 14.76 11.82
C VAL A 84 -18.33 14.79 10.30
N ARG A 85 -17.62 15.68 9.58
CA ARG A 85 -17.69 15.72 8.11
C ARG A 85 -17.15 14.43 7.48
N LYS A 86 -16.03 13.89 7.99
CA LYS A 86 -15.44 12.64 7.50
C LYS A 86 -16.35 11.45 7.77
N GLU A 87 -16.90 11.35 8.97
CA GLU A 87 -17.83 10.27 9.34
C GLU A 87 -19.11 10.34 8.51
N ARG A 88 -19.66 11.53 8.24
CA ARG A 88 -20.83 11.67 7.36
C ARG A 88 -20.57 11.21 5.92
N LEU A 89 -19.34 11.31 5.44
CA LEU A 89 -18.95 10.84 4.10
C LEU A 89 -18.68 9.33 4.07
N ARG A 90 -18.60 8.66 5.22
CA ARG A 90 -18.49 7.20 5.27
C ARG A 90 -19.86 6.61 4.93
N ASN A 91 -20.04 6.30 3.65
CA ASN A 91 -21.15 5.47 3.17
C ASN A 91 -20.86 4.00 3.53
N CYS A 92 -20.88 3.69 4.82
CA CYS A 92 -20.75 2.31 5.30
C CYS A 92 -22.15 1.80 5.64
N GLN A 93 -22.56 0.72 4.99
CA GLN A 93 -23.73 -0.04 5.38
C GLN A 93 -23.30 -1.07 6.43
N SER A 94 -24.12 -1.28 7.46
CA SER A 94 -23.86 -2.36 8.41
C SER A 94 -23.92 -3.70 7.68
N LEU A 95 -22.94 -4.56 7.92
CA LEU A 95 -22.93 -5.91 7.40
C LEU A 95 -24.01 -6.80 8.07
N ASP A 96 -24.43 -6.43 9.28
CA ASP A 96 -25.54 -7.06 9.98
C ASP A 96 -26.92 -6.56 9.49
N ALA A 97 -26.95 -5.62 8.53
CA ALA A 97 -28.20 -5.12 7.99
C ALA A 97 -28.94 -6.25 7.26
N ILE A 98 -30.19 -6.50 7.67
CA ILE A 98 -31.08 -7.44 6.98
C ILE A 98 -31.40 -6.90 5.59
N ILE A 99 -31.23 -7.73 4.57
CA ILE A 99 -31.60 -7.37 3.21
C ILE A 99 -33.12 -7.33 3.11
N ALA A 100 -33.67 -6.23 2.59
CA ALA A 100 -35.12 -6.07 2.49
C ALA A 100 -35.76 -7.22 1.69
N GLY A 101 -36.72 -7.91 2.31
CA GLY A 101 -37.41 -9.04 1.70
C GLY A 101 -36.75 -10.41 1.92
N THR A 102 -35.68 -10.49 2.70
CA THR A 102 -35.07 -11.77 3.11
C THR A 102 -34.81 -11.79 4.63
N ASP A 103 -34.52 -12.98 5.17
CA ASP A 103 -34.09 -13.16 6.56
C ASP A 103 -32.55 -13.18 6.70
N PHE A 104 -31.83 -12.87 5.62
CA PHE A 104 -30.36 -12.91 5.58
C PHE A 104 -29.76 -11.54 5.87
N SER A 105 -28.66 -11.52 6.61
CA SER A 105 -27.85 -10.32 6.79
C SER A 105 -27.01 -10.06 5.52
N LEU A 106 -26.54 -8.83 5.35
CA LEU A 106 -25.67 -8.48 4.23
C LEU A 106 -24.39 -9.32 4.23
N VAL A 107 -23.80 -9.61 5.41
CA VAL A 107 -22.59 -10.46 5.50
C VAL A 107 -22.82 -11.86 4.96
N ASP A 108 -23.99 -12.45 5.18
CA ASP A 108 -24.31 -13.81 4.72
C ASP A 108 -24.37 -13.92 3.19
N THR A 109 -24.51 -12.78 2.50
CA THR A 109 -24.60 -12.74 1.03
C THR A 109 -23.28 -12.37 0.34
N ILE A 110 -22.27 -11.96 1.10
CA ILE A 110 -20.95 -11.63 0.54
C ILE A 110 -20.19 -12.95 0.36
N ALA A 111 -19.97 -13.35 -0.89
CA ALA A 111 -19.16 -14.51 -1.20
C ALA A 111 -17.71 -14.27 -0.77
N ASP A 112 -17.06 -15.29 -0.21
CA ASP A 112 -15.62 -15.29 0.02
C ASP A 112 -14.90 -15.24 -1.34
N GLU A 113 -14.00 -14.27 -1.52
CA GLU A 113 -13.15 -14.16 -2.72
C GLU A 113 -12.09 -15.27 -2.77
N PHE A 114 -11.92 -16.05 -1.69
CA PHE A 114 -10.97 -17.14 -1.63
C PHE A 114 -11.39 -18.33 -2.48
N ASN A 115 -10.86 -18.40 -3.70
CA ASN A 115 -11.04 -19.54 -4.58
C ASN A 115 -9.94 -20.60 -4.35
N LEU A 116 -10.29 -21.65 -3.60
CA LEU A 116 -9.38 -22.76 -3.32
C LEU A 116 -8.93 -23.48 -4.61
N LEU A 117 -9.81 -23.64 -5.60
CA LEU A 117 -9.49 -24.29 -6.86
C LEU A 117 -8.47 -23.46 -7.66
N GLU A 118 -8.63 -22.14 -7.70
CA GLU A 118 -7.67 -21.24 -8.33
C GLU A 118 -6.31 -21.30 -7.61
N THR A 119 -6.32 -21.37 -6.28
CA THR A 119 -5.10 -21.50 -5.48
C THR A 119 -4.35 -22.80 -5.79
N ILE A 120 -5.07 -23.93 -5.88
CA ILE A 120 -4.51 -25.23 -6.25
C ILE A 120 -3.96 -25.19 -7.68
N ALA A 121 -4.73 -24.67 -8.64
CA ALA A 121 -4.30 -24.56 -10.03
C ALA A 121 -3.05 -23.69 -10.18
N ARG A 122 -2.96 -22.60 -9.42
CA ARG A 122 -1.78 -21.73 -9.40
C ARG A 122 -0.57 -22.44 -8.80
N ALA A 123 -0.74 -23.20 -7.72
CA ALA A 123 0.34 -23.98 -7.11
C ALA A 123 0.89 -25.05 -8.07
N ASP A 124 0.00 -25.79 -8.74
CA ASP A 124 0.37 -26.78 -9.77
C ASP A 124 1.12 -26.12 -10.94
N LEU A 125 0.66 -24.97 -11.41
CA LEU A 125 1.33 -24.21 -12.46
C LEU A 125 2.74 -23.77 -12.05
N ILE A 126 2.94 -23.34 -10.80
CA ILE A 126 4.26 -22.95 -10.29
C ILE A 126 5.20 -24.16 -10.28
N ILE A 127 4.74 -25.31 -9.79
CA ILE A 127 5.53 -26.56 -9.76
C ILE A 127 5.98 -26.93 -11.18
N LYS A 128 5.04 -26.99 -12.12
CA LYS A 128 5.32 -27.31 -13.53
C LYS A 128 6.27 -26.30 -14.18
N ALA A 129 6.11 -25.00 -13.89
CA ALA A 129 7.01 -23.97 -14.40
C ALA A 129 8.44 -24.15 -13.85
N THR A 130 8.59 -24.46 -12.56
CA THR A 130 9.90 -24.73 -11.94
C THR A 130 10.55 -25.97 -12.55
N GLU A 131 9.80 -27.06 -12.74
CA GLU A 131 10.30 -28.27 -13.43
C GLU A 131 10.75 -27.98 -14.87
N ALA A 132 9.95 -27.19 -15.61
CA ALA A 132 10.32 -26.76 -16.96
C ALA A 132 11.61 -25.92 -16.97
N ILE A 133 11.80 -25.02 -16.01
CA ILE A 133 13.02 -24.22 -15.89
C ILE A 133 14.23 -25.12 -15.63
N VAL A 134 14.12 -26.08 -14.71
CA VAL A 134 15.20 -27.05 -14.41
C VAL A 134 15.55 -27.88 -15.65
N SER A 135 14.53 -28.37 -16.38
CA SER A 135 14.70 -29.10 -17.64
C SER A 135 15.31 -28.25 -18.75
N LEU A 136 14.98 -26.97 -18.83
CA LEU A 136 15.55 -26.04 -19.80
C LEU A 136 17.00 -25.69 -19.48
N ASP A 137 17.34 -25.56 -18.19
CA ASP A 137 18.69 -25.29 -17.71
C ASP A 137 19.62 -26.48 -17.95
N SER A 138 19.15 -27.71 -17.73
CA SER A 138 19.94 -28.91 -18.03
C SER A 138 20.26 -29.07 -19.53
N ARG A 139 19.34 -28.64 -20.41
CA ARG A 139 19.54 -28.62 -21.87
C ARG A 139 20.35 -27.42 -22.37
N ASN A 140 20.41 -26.34 -21.60
CA ASN A 140 21.09 -25.08 -21.98
C ASN A 140 21.91 -24.55 -20.79
N SER A 141 22.86 -25.35 -20.31
CA SER A 141 23.61 -25.06 -19.08
C SER A 141 24.46 -23.79 -19.17
N ASP A 142 24.77 -23.33 -20.38
CA ASP A 142 25.48 -22.07 -20.65
C ASP A 142 24.62 -20.83 -20.37
N ARG A 143 23.29 -20.98 -20.36
CA ARG A 143 22.35 -19.87 -20.20
C ARG A 143 22.09 -19.50 -18.74
N GLY A 144 22.23 -20.45 -17.82
CA GLY A 144 22.05 -20.24 -16.38
C GLY A 144 20.63 -19.81 -16.03
N TYR A 145 19.63 -20.40 -16.68
CA TYR A 145 18.22 -20.09 -16.50
C TYR A 145 17.74 -20.36 -15.07
N LEU A 146 18.19 -21.45 -14.46
CA LEU A 146 17.80 -21.78 -13.10
C LEU A 146 18.31 -20.71 -12.12
N LYS A 147 19.59 -20.34 -12.24
CA LYS A 147 20.19 -19.28 -11.42
C LYS A 147 19.53 -17.93 -11.68
N LEU A 148 19.21 -17.60 -12.93
CA LEU A 148 18.48 -16.38 -13.28
C LEU A 148 17.10 -16.32 -12.60
N TRP A 149 16.35 -17.42 -12.58
CA TRP A 149 15.05 -17.51 -11.90
C TRP A 149 15.18 -17.40 -10.38
N GLN A 150 16.15 -18.09 -9.77
CA GLN A 150 16.40 -18.01 -8.32
C GLN A 150 16.67 -16.56 -7.86
N LEU A 151 17.54 -15.84 -8.58
CA LEU A 151 17.87 -14.45 -8.25
C LEU A 151 16.65 -13.51 -8.38
N MET A 152 15.73 -13.81 -9.32
CA MET A 152 14.46 -13.09 -9.45
C MET A 152 13.52 -13.37 -8.27
N VAL A 153 13.41 -14.62 -7.82
CA VAL A 153 12.62 -15.00 -6.65
C VAL A 153 13.17 -14.37 -5.36
N GLU A 154 14.48 -14.23 -5.25
CA GLU A 154 15.17 -13.52 -4.17
C GLU A 154 14.97 -11.99 -4.21
N GLY A 155 14.31 -11.45 -5.24
CA GLY A 155 14.04 -10.02 -5.38
C GLY A 155 15.26 -9.19 -5.83
N LYS A 156 16.31 -9.82 -6.38
CA LYS A 156 17.49 -9.08 -6.87
C LYS A 156 17.15 -8.29 -8.12
N ASN A 157 17.68 -7.07 -8.21
CA ASN A 157 17.51 -6.25 -9.40
C ASN A 157 18.43 -6.70 -10.55
N GLN A 158 18.12 -6.24 -11.76
CA GLN A 158 18.82 -6.65 -12.99
C GLN A 158 20.35 -6.39 -12.96
N THR A 159 20.79 -5.35 -12.25
CA THR A 159 22.21 -5.04 -12.05
C THR A 159 22.91 -6.09 -11.20
N GLN A 160 22.28 -6.48 -10.09
CA GLN A 160 22.79 -7.53 -9.20
C GLN A 160 22.81 -8.89 -9.92
N GLN A 161 21.76 -9.20 -10.68
CA GLN A 161 21.72 -10.42 -11.49
C GLN A 161 22.85 -10.48 -12.53
N ALA A 162 23.12 -9.35 -13.20
CA ALA A 162 24.21 -9.24 -14.17
C ALA A 162 25.58 -9.55 -13.54
N VAL A 163 25.83 -9.01 -12.35
CA VAL A 163 27.06 -9.27 -11.58
C VAL A 163 27.14 -10.74 -11.17
N ASP A 164 26.07 -11.29 -10.58
CA ASP A 164 26.04 -12.66 -10.06
C ASP A 164 26.15 -13.74 -11.16
N LEU A 165 25.74 -13.41 -12.39
CA LEU A 165 25.82 -14.27 -13.57
C LEU A 165 27.05 -13.98 -14.44
N GLY A 166 27.83 -12.93 -14.15
CA GLY A 166 28.99 -12.53 -14.97
C GLY A 166 28.62 -12.09 -16.39
N ILE A 167 27.43 -11.52 -16.58
CA ILE A 167 26.91 -11.09 -17.89
C ILE A 167 26.50 -9.62 -17.86
N SER A 168 26.24 -9.02 -19.03
CA SER A 168 25.71 -7.66 -19.10
C SER A 168 24.24 -7.58 -18.68
N GLN A 169 23.80 -6.44 -18.16
CA GLN A 169 22.37 -6.20 -17.85
C GLN A 169 21.48 -6.44 -19.08
N GLY A 170 21.91 -6.01 -20.28
CA GLY A 170 21.16 -6.24 -21.51
C GLY A 170 20.98 -7.73 -21.84
N GLU A 171 21.97 -8.55 -21.48
CA GLU A 171 21.91 -10.01 -21.63
C GLU A 171 20.95 -10.65 -20.61
N VAL A 172 20.91 -10.15 -19.37
CA VAL A 172 19.92 -10.57 -18.36
C VAL A 172 18.49 -10.42 -18.90
N SER A 173 18.15 -9.26 -19.47
CA SER A 173 16.80 -9.02 -20.01
C SER A 173 16.47 -9.96 -21.17
N LYS A 174 17.44 -10.20 -22.07
CA LYS A 174 17.24 -11.12 -23.21
C LYS A 174 17.01 -12.54 -22.74
N ARG A 175 17.86 -13.03 -21.83
CA ARG A 175 17.74 -14.39 -21.27
C ARG A 175 16.45 -14.56 -20.48
N TRP A 176 15.99 -13.51 -19.79
CA TRP A 176 14.69 -13.56 -19.09
C TRP A 176 13.51 -13.72 -20.05
N LYS A 177 13.46 -12.89 -21.10
CA LYS A 177 12.41 -13.01 -22.14
C LYS A 177 12.46 -14.36 -22.85
N GLU A 178 13.67 -14.85 -23.11
CA GLU A 178 13.86 -16.17 -23.70
C GLU A 178 13.36 -17.28 -22.77
N LEU A 179 13.70 -17.22 -21.48
CA LEU A 179 13.27 -18.18 -20.47
C LEU A 179 11.74 -18.23 -20.37
N VAL A 180 11.09 -17.08 -20.27
CA VAL A 180 9.61 -16.98 -20.21
C VAL A 180 8.98 -17.61 -21.44
N GLY A 181 9.48 -17.31 -22.64
CA GLY A 181 8.96 -17.88 -23.89
C GLY A 181 9.15 -19.40 -23.96
N ARG A 182 10.31 -19.90 -23.54
CA ARG A 182 10.60 -21.35 -23.54
C ARG A 182 9.76 -22.10 -22.50
N VAL A 183 9.57 -21.55 -21.30
CA VAL A 183 8.70 -22.13 -20.28
C VAL A 183 7.26 -22.19 -20.78
N ALA A 184 6.76 -21.13 -21.41
CA ALA A 184 5.41 -21.14 -21.96
C ALA A 184 5.23 -22.19 -23.07
N ILE A 185 6.26 -22.44 -23.90
CA ILE A 185 6.24 -23.52 -24.89
C ILE A 185 6.24 -24.90 -24.21
N GLU A 186 7.11 -25.14 -23.23
CA GLU A 186 7.19 -26.41 -22.48
C GLU A 186 5.88 -26.73 -21.75
N LEU A 187 5.18 -25.70 -21.26
CA LEU A 187 3.88 -25.83 -20.62
C LEU A 187 2.71 -25.92 -21.62
N GLY A 188 2.97 -25.89 -22.93
CA GLY A 188 1.95 -25.94 -23.98
C GLY A 188 1.04 -24.69 -24.05
N LEU A 189 1.46 -23.58 -23.42
CA LEU A 189 0.71 -22.32 -23.38
C LEU A 189 0.94 -21.45 -24.62
N LEU A 190 2.02 -21.71 -25.37
CA LEU A 190 2.38 -20.99 -26.59
C LEU A 190 2.85 -21.95 -27.67
N GLU A 191 2.38 -21.76 -28.90
CA GLU A 191 2.92 -22.50 -30.05
C GLU A 191 4.35 -22.02 -30.38
N PRO A 192 5.29 -22.94 -30.68
CA PRO A 192 6.71 -22.61 -30.95
C PRO A 192 6.93 -21.60 -32.09
N LEU A 193 6.00 -21.51 -33.04
CA LEU A 193 6.08 -20.61 -34.18
C LEU A 193 5.81 -19.14 -33.81
N ALA A 194 4.91 -18.90 -32.85
CA ALA A 194 4.56 -17.54 -32.39
C ALA A 194 5.74 -16.85 -31.67
N VAL A 195 6.49 -17.61 -30.86
CA VAL A 195 7.65 -17.07 -30.11
C VAL A 195 8.80 -16.67 -31.03
N LYS A 196 9.06 -17.44 -32.10
CA LYS A 196 10.08 -17.09 -33.11
C LYS A 196 9.70 -15.82 -33.87
N GLN A 197 8.42 -15.63 -34.19
CA GLN A 197 7.92 -14.44 -34.88
C GLN A 197 8.03 -13.17 -34.01
N GLU A 198 7.70 -13.23 -32.72
CA GLU A 198 7.85 -12.08 -31.81
C GLU A 198 9.32 -11.70 -31.56
N GLN A 199 10.21 -12.68 -31.45
CA GLN A 199 11.65 -12.45 -31.30
C GLN A 199 12.27 -11.84 -32.57
N GLN A 200 11.78 -12.20 -33.76
CA GLN A 200 12.21 -11.57 -35.02
C GLN A 200 11.65 -10.16 -35.19
N ASN A 201 10.37 -9.96 -34.85
CA ASN A 201 9.70 -8.66 -34.96
C ASN A 201 10.26 -7.61 -33.98
N SER A 202 10.67 -8.02 -32.78
CA SER A 202 11.33 -7.13 -31.82
C SER A 202 12.72 -6.69 -32.29
N LYS A 203 13.52 -7.60 -32.85
CA LYS A 203 14.82 -7.27 -33.47
C LYS A 203 14.67 -6.27 -34.63
N LEU A 204 13.67 -6.44 -35.49
CA LEU A 204 13.38 -5.54 -36.62
C LEU A 204 12.95 -4.13 -36.17
N LYS A 205 12.13 -4.01 -35.11
CA LYS A 205 11.74 -2.72 -34.54
C LYS A 205 12.91 -1.97 -33.92
N GLU A 206 13.83 -2.68 -33.28
CA GLU A 206 14.99 -2.10 -32.62
C GLU A 206 16.07 -1.64 -33.63
N THR A 207 16.23 -2.36 -34.75
CA THR A 207 17.10 -1.93 -35.86
C THR A 207 16.56 -0.68 -36.56
N ARG A 208 15.24 -0.60 -36.80
CA ARG A 208 14.59 0.60 -37.38
C ARG A 208 14.71 1.85 -36.48
N ARG A 209 14.77 1.67 -35.15
CA ARG A 209 14.95 2.79 -34.22
C ARG A 209 16.38 3.34 -34.26
N ARG A 210 17.40 2.47 -34.37
CA ARG A 210 18.81 2.88 -34.53
C ARG A 210 19.09 3.54 -35.88
N SER A 211 18.43 3.11 -36.96
CA SER A 211 18.62 3.74 -38.29
C SER A 211 18.00 5.13 -38.41
N LYS A 212 17.05 5.51 -37.53
CA LYS A 212 16.54 6.89 -37.42
C LYS A 212 17.36 7.78 -36.47
N ALA A 213 18.34 7.20 -35.77
CA ALA A 213 19.25 7.90 -34.88
C ALA A 213 20.67 7.84 -35.46
N LYS A 214 20.89 8.47 -36.62
CA LYS A 214 22.23 8.82 -37.06
C LYS A 214 22.23 10.13 -37.85
N TRP A 215 22.97 11.07 -37.25
CA TRP A 215 23.36 12.43 -37.65
C TRP A 215 22.27 13.49 -37.51
#